data_AF-A0A7G8J8Y4-F1
#
_entry.id   AF-A0A7G8J8Y4-F1
#
_cell.length_a   1.000
_cell.length_b   1.000
_cell.length_c   1.000
_cell.angle_alpha   90.00
_cell.angle_beta   90.00
_cell.angle_gamma   90.00
#
_symmetry.space_group_name_H-M   'P 1'
#
loop_
_entity.id
_entity.type
_entity.pdbx_description
1 polymer ?
#
loop_
_entity_poly.entity_id
_entity_poly.type
_entity_poly.pdbx_seq_one_letter_code
_entity_poly.pdbx_strand_id
1 'polypeptide(L)'
;MTRPALTIALLLRSPELESACCQWLPGNRYTPVDLGLEDSAVDVVSALERQREAVDAVVIEQSLLQDKTREDLLARGLLFPAVVVGELMGRVDYHPEEVHLPDDQLEQLGYNVDAAISRFLRHGQKDIRPEDGSTESDQVGGQPEGRAWKLSSRLQERLGYLGVFYKRDPSRFLANLPPHEQRELLQSLQRTYRDLLIGYFRDPAAANQALESFVNTAFFGDLPITQTVEIHMNLIDDFWKQLRLEGHKDDFLQDYRLALLDVMAHLCERYRRSVPGDIPLAPAGSKRRQLQDSEVIL
;
A
#
# COMPACT_ATOMS: atom_id res chain seq x y z
N MET A 1 -18.49 -12.50 -9.89
CA MET A 1 -17.70 -13.67 -10.34
C MET A 1 -16.51 -13.81 -9.41
N THR A 2 -16.20 -15.05 -9.04
CA THR A 2 -15.44 -15.46 -7.85
C THR A 2 -14.00 -14.98 -7.87
N ARG A 3 -13.66 -14.04 -6.96
CA ARG A 3 -12.28 -13.82 -6.54
C ARG A 3 -11.73 -15.17 -6.05
N PRO A 4 -10.44 -15.48 -6.27
CA PRO A 4 -9.88 -16.75 -5.81
C PRO A 4 -10.06 -16.85 -4.30
N ALA A 5 -10.54 -18.00 -3.83
CA ALA A 5 -10.70 -18.27 -2.42
C ALA A 5 -9.32 -18.27 -1.76
N LEU A 6 -9.02 -17.33 -0.87
CA LEU A 6 -7.78 -17.22 -0.10
C LEU A 6 -7.89 -18.04 1.18
N THR A 7 -6.87 -18.84 1.48
CA THR A 7 -6.82 -19.67 2.69
C THR A 7 -6.18 -18.89 3.83
N ILE A 8 -6.95 -18.59 4.86
CA ILE A 8 -6.48 -17.84 6.04
C ILE A 8 -6.30 -18.84 7.18
N ALA A 9 -5.09 -18.93 7.72
CA ALA A 9 -4.87 -19.68 8.95
C ALA A 9 -5.24 -18.82 10.16
N LEU A 10 -6.14 -19.31 11.01
CA LEU A 10 -6.47 -18.70 12.29
C LEU A 10 -5.62 -19.36 13.38
N LEU A 11 -4.84 -18.55 14.08
CA LEU A 11 -4.00 -18.92 15.21
C LEU A 11 -4.49 -18.13 16.42
N LEU A 12 -5.61 -18.58 16.98
CA LEU A 12 -6.31 -17.92 18.08
C LEU A 12 -6.42 -18.90 19.25
N ARG A 13 -6.21 -18.42 20.48
CA ARG A 13 -6.37 -19.21 21.71
C ARG A 13 -7.79 -19.11 22.25
N SER A 14 -8.45 -17.97 22.05
CA SER A 14 -9.82 -17.75 22.48
C SER A 14 -10.83 -18.28 21.44
N PRO A 15 -11.72 -19.23 21.80
CA PRO A 15 -12.75 -19.73 20.89
C PRO A 15 -13.80 -18.66 20.54
N GLU A 16 -14.00 -17.67 21.41
CA GLU A 16 -14.88 -16.52 21.14
C GLU A 16 -14.32 -15.66 20.01
N LEU A 17 -13.00 -15.47 20.01
CA LEU A 17 -12.29 -14.69 19.00
C LEU A 17 -12.28 -15.41 17.65
N GLU A 18 -12.16 -16.75 17.66
CA GLU A 18 -12.24 -17.58 16.47
C GLU A 18 -13.62 -17.52 15.83
N SER A 19 -14.68 -17.67 16.64
CA SER A 19 -16.06 -17.54 16.15
C SER A 19 -16.31 -16.14 15.58
N ALA A 20 -15.79 -15.09 16.22
CA ALA A 20 -15.90 -13.72 15.72
C ALA A 20 -15.14 -13.54 14.39
N CYS A 21 -13.90 -14.03 14.27
CA CYS A 21 -13.13 -13.98 13.03
C CYS A 21 -13.84 -14.72 11.88
N CYS A 22 -14.37 -15.90 12.14
CA CYS A 22 -15.13 -16.68 11.16
C CYS A 22 -16.42 -15.97 10.71
N GLN A 23 -17.10 -15.25 11.61
CA GLN A 23 -18.29 -14.48 11.28
C GLN A 23 -17.99 -13.30 10.35
N TRP A 24 -16.87 -12.60 10.56
CA TRP A 24 -16.51 -11.39 9.81
C TRP A 24 -15.71 -11.65 8.53
N LEU A 25 -15.24 -12.88 8.31
CA LEU A 25 -14.62 -13.29 7.06
C LEU A 25 -15.71 -13.73 6.06
N PRO A 26 -15.95 -12.98 4.97
CA PRO A 26 -16.95 -13.39 3.99
C PRO A 26 -16.51 -14.69 3.29
N GLY A 27 -17.29 -15.76 3.50
CA GLY A 27 -17.01 -17.10 2.99
C GLY A 27 -17.04 -17.25 1.45
N ASN A 28 -17.29 -16.16 0.72
CA ASN A 28 -17.21 -16.14 -0.74
C ASN A 28 -15.78 -15.94 -1.27
N ARG A 29 -14.85 -15.49 -0.42
CA ARG A 29 -13.48 -15.13 -0.79
C ARG A 29 -12.44 -15.68 0.17
N TYR A 30 -12.79 -15.95 1.43
CA TYR A 30 -11.84 -16.45 2.42
C TYR A 30 -12.28 -17.82 2.93
N THR A 31 -11.32 -18.74 3.03
CA THR A 31 -11.48 -20.04 3.64
C THR A 31 -10.67 -20.03 4.94
N PRO A 32 -11.31 -19.80 6.09
CA PRO A 32 -10.62 -19.91 7.37
C PRO A 32 -10.24 -21.37 7.62
N VAL A 33 -9.01 -21.59 8.03
CA VAL A 33 -8.48 -22.87 8.49
C VAL A 33 -8.01 -22.65 9.91
N ASP A 34 -8.71 -23.25 10.86
CA ASP A 34 -8.21 -23.32 12.22
C ASP A 34 -7.05 -24.32 12.27
N LEU A 35 -5.93 -23.85 12.83
CA LEU A 35 -4.74 -24.67 13.05
C LEU A 35 -4.76 -25.39 14.40
N GLY A 36 -5.84 -25.25 15.18
CA GLY A 36 -6.13 -26.07 16.35
C GLY A 36 -5.12 -25.83 17.46
N LEU A 37 -5.16 -24.65 18.06
CA LEU A 37 -4.36 -24.32 19.25
C LEU A 37 -5.05 -24.72 20.58
N GLU A 38 -6.18 -25.43 20.50
CA GLU A 38 -6.98 -25.88 21.65
C GLU A 38 -6.17 -26.73 22.64
N ASP A 39 -5.21 -27.52 22.15
CA ASP A 39 -4.29 -28.28 22.98
C ASP A 39 -2.96 -27.52 23.14
N SER A 40 -2.62 -27.21 24.39
CA SER A 40 -1.35 -26.59 24.86
C SER A 40 -0.05 -27.26 24.35
N ALA A 41 -0.14 -28.31 23.54
CA ALA A 41 0.96 -29.11 23.02
C ALA A 41 1.32 -28.83 21.55
N VAL A 42 0.48 -28.12 20.79
CA VAL A 42 0.81 -27.80 19.38
C VAL A 42 1.51 -26.45 19.32
N ASP A 43 2.82 -26.50 19.10
CA ASP A 43 3.64 -25.32 18.85
C ASP A 43 3.18 -24.62 17.54
N VAL A 44 2.88 -23.32 17.62
CA VAL A 44 2.42 -22.45 16.51
C VAL A 44 3.29 -22.63 15.27
N VAL A 45 4.60 -22.78 15.49
CA VAL A 45 5.61 -22.98 14.45
C VAL A 45 5.37 -24.28 13.68
N SER A 46 5.07 -25.37 14.39
CA SER A 46 4.87 -26.70 13.81
C SER A 46 3.56 -26.80 13.03
N ALA A 47 2.51 -26.09 13.47
CA ALA A 47 1.23 -26.04 12.77
C ALA A 47 1.35 -25.29 11.42
N LEU A 48 2.03 -24.13 11.43
CA LEU A 48 2.32 -23.36 10.22
C LEU A 48 3.24 -24.11 9.26
N GLU A 49 4.21 -24.86 9.76
CA GLU A 49 5.12 -25.64 8.94
C GLU A 49 4.41 -26.75 8.15
N ARG A 50 3.44 -27.44 8.76
CA ARG A 50 2.65 -28.50 8.10
C ARG A 50 1.76 -28.00 6.98
N GLN A 51 1.17 -26.81 7.13
CA GLN A 51 0.23 -26.23 6.16
C GLN A 51 0.83 -25.10 5.31
N ARG A 52 2.16 -24.97 5.32
CA ARG A 52 2.91 -23.89 4.69
C ARG A 52 2.55 -23.61 3.22
N GLU A 53 2.26 -24.64 2.43
CA GLU A 53 1.95 -24.48 1.00
C GLU A 53 0.49 -24.15 0.72
N ALA A 54 -0.39 -24.42 1.69
CA ALA A 54 -1.84 -24.20 1.59
C ALA A 54 -2.26 -22.81 2.11
N VAL A 55 -1.53 -22.23 3.07
CA VAL A 55 -1.89 -20.97 3.74
C VAL A 55 -1.43 -19.75 2.92
N ASP A 56 -2.31 -18.74 2.83
CA ASP A 56 -2.07 -17.47 2.11
C ASP A 56 -1.78 -16.30 3.04
N ALA A 57 -2.47 -16.28 4.18
CA ALA A 57 -2.32 -15.27 5.22
C ALA A 57 -2.60 -15.90 6.58
N VAL A 58 -2.07 -15.29 7.63
CA VAL A 58 -2.21 -15.75 9.02
C VAL A 58 -2.88 -14.66 9.85
N VAL A 59 -3.81 -15.05 10.72
CA VAL A 59 -4.37 -14.19 11.77
C VAL A 59 -3.89 -14.77 13.08
N ILE A 60 -3.11 -14.00 13.83
CA ILE A 60 -2.41 -14.46 15.03
C ILE A 60 -2.87 -13.63 16.22
N GLU A 61 -3.27 -14.28 17.30
CA GLU A 61 -3.51 -13.60 18.58
C GLU A 61 -2.18 -13.13 19.18
N GLN A 62 -2.12 -11.86 19.60
CA GLN A 62 -0.89 -11.24 20.11
C GLN A 62 -0.28 -12.00 21.30
N SER A 63 -1.11 -12.64 22.13
CA SER A 63 -0.66 -13.45 23.28
C SER A 63 0.27 -14.61 22.90
N LEU A 64 0.23 -15.04 21.64
CA LEU A 64 1.04 -16.14 21.08
C LEU A 64 2.39 -15.67 20.52
N LEU A 65 2.56 -14.38 20.27
CA LEU A 65 3.78 -13.79 19.71
C LEU A 65 4.75 -13.38 20.83
N GLN A 66 5.31 -14.37 21.51
CA GLN A 66 6.43 -14.16 22.44
C GLN A 66 7.77 -14.14 21.69
N ASP A 67 8.79 -13.52 22.28
CA ASP A 67 10.12 -13.35 21.66
C ASP A 67 10.71 -14.68 21.14
N LYS A 68 10.54 -15.77 21.91
CA LYS A 68 11.01 -17.11 21.50
C LYS A 68 10.30 -17.65 20.26
N THR A 69 8.97 -17.55 20.23
CA THR A 69 8.15 -18.01 19.09
C THR A 69 8.47 -17.17 17.84
N ARG A 70 8.71 -15.87 18.02
CA ARG A 70 9.14 -14.98 16.94
C ARG A 70 10.51 -15.40 16.38
N GLU A 71 11.50 -15.62 17.24
CA GLU A 71 12.83 -16.09 16.84
C GLU A 71 12.75 -17.43 16.10
N ASP A 72 11.92 -18.36 16.57
CA ASP A 72 11.73 -19.66 15.93
C ASP A 72 11.05 -19.55 14.55
N LEU A 73 10.05 -18.69 14.39
CA LEU A 73 9.40 -18.44 13.10
C LEU A 73 10.37 -17.80 12.09
N LEU A 74 11.18 -16.84 12.55
CA LEU A 74 12.22 -16.19 11.74
C LEU A 74 13.32 -17.18 11.35
N ALA A 75 13.80 -17.99 12.30
CA ALA A 75 14.85 -19.00 12.07
C ALA A 75 14.41 -20.07 11.06
N ARG A 76 13.12 -20.44 11.05
CA ARG A 76 12.57 -21.39 10.07
C ARG A 76 12.13 -20.74 8.76
N GLY A 77 12.18 -19.41 8.65
CA GLY A 77 11.79 -18.66 7.45
C GLY A 77 10.30 -18.76 7.13
N LEU A 78 9.47 -18.92 8.17
CA LEU A 78 8.01 -18.93 8.06
C LEU A 78 7.53 -17.48 8.09
N LEU A 79 7.53 -16.81 6.94
CA LEU A 79 7.04 -15.44 6.80
C LEU A 79 5.78 -15.45 5.93
N PHE A 80 4.67 -15.01 6.50
CA PHE A 80 3.36 -14.96 5.85
C PHE A 80 2.75 -13.58 6.09
N PRO A 81 1.93 -13.04 5.16
CA PRO A 81 1.10 -11.88 5.44
C PRO A 81 0.28 -12.09 6.72
N ALA A 82 0.53 -11.25 7.73
CA ALA A 82 -0.01 -11.45 9.07
C ALA A 82 -0.91 -10.29 9.53
N VAL A 83 -2.04 -10.66 10.14
CA VAL A 83 -2.87 -9.78 10.97
C VAL A 83 -2.70 -10.19 12.43
N VAL A 84 -2.20 -9.29 13.27
CA VAL A 84 -2.01 -9.53 14.70
C VAL A 84 -3.22 -8.97 15.45
N VAL A 85 -3.95 -9.84 16.14
CA VAL A 85 -5.16 -9.49 16.88
C VAL A 85 -4.81 -9.25 18.35
N GLY A 86 -5.04 -8.03 18.83
CA GLY A 86 -4.71 -7.64 20.21
C GLY A 86 -4.49 -6.13 20.37
N GLU A 87 -3.88 -5.75 21.49
CA GLU A 87 -3.70 -4.34 21.83
C GLU A 87 -2.67 -3.65 20.92
N LEU A 88 -2.97 -2.41 20.53
CA LEU A 88 -2.14 -1.62 19.64
C LEU A 88 -0.94 -1.05 20.41
N MET A 89 0.12 -1.85 20.51
CA MET A 89 1.31 -1.56 21.33
C MET A 89 2.36 -0.68 20.65
N GLY A 90 2.14 -0.27 19.38
CA GLY A 90 3.07 0.59 18.63
C GLY A 90 4.43 -0.06 18.32
N ARG A 91 4.54 -1.38 18.47
CA ARG A 91 5.74 -2.18 18.20
C ARG A 91 5.43 -3.30 17.21
N VAL A 92 6.47 -3.81 16.57
CA VAL A 92 6.37 -4.95 15.65
C VAL A 92 6.55 -6.25 16.43
N ASP A 93 5.52 -7.10 16.45
CA ASP A 93 5.45 -8.34 17.21
C ASP A 93 5.94 -9.55 16.37
N TYR A 94 5.73 -9.58 15.06
CA TYR A 94 6.12 -10.67 14.16
C TYR A 94 7.05 -10.21 13.03
N HIS A 95 6.58 -9.34 12.12
CA HIS A 95 7.39 -8.81 11.00
C HIS A 95 6.99 -7.38 10.58
N PRO A 96 7.87 -6.60 9.92
CA PRO A 96 7.64 -5.17 9.63
C PRO A 96 6.35 -4.85 8.85
N GLU A 97 5.89 -5.78 8.01
CA GLU A 97 4.70 -5.60 7.15
C GLU A 97 3.37 -6.06 7.80
N GLU A 98 3.38 -6.38 9.09
CA GLU A 98 2.19 -6.88 9.78
C GLU A 98 1.15 -5.78 9.97
N VAL A 99 -0.08 -6.21 10.22
CA VAL A 99 -1.20 -5.30 10.49
C VAL A 99 -1.80 -5.65 11.85
N HIS A 100 -1.76 -4.72 12.79
CA HIS A 100 -2.45 -4.86 14.06
C HIS A 100 -3.93 -4.57 13.92
N LEU A 101 -4.76 -5.43 14.49
CA LEU A 101 -6.20 -5.29 14.55
C LEU A 101 -6.65 -5.44 16.01
N PRO A 102 -7.21 -4.41 16.63
CA PRO A 102 -7.75 -4.56 17.97
C PRO A 102 -9.04 -5.40 17.96
N ASP A 103 -9.32 -6.04 19.10
CA ASP A 103 -10.44 -6.98 19.26
C ASP A 103 -11.81 -6.34 19.02
N ASP A 104 -11.92 -5.01 19.18
CA ASP A 104 -13.14 -4.25 18.96
C ASP A 104 -13.42 -3.93 17.48
N GLN A 105 -12.48 -4.24 16.57
CA GLN A 105 -12.53 -3.89 15.15
C GLN A 105 -12.51 -5.09 14.20
N LEU A 106 -12.88 -6.28 14.70
CA LEU A 106 -12.90 -7.52 13.91
C LEU A 106 -13.77 -7.44 12.64
N GLU A 107 -14.73 -6.54 12.57
CA GLU A 107 -15.52 -6.26 11.36
C GLU A 107 -14.63 -5.88 10.15
N GLN A 108 -13.46 -5.29 10.41
CA GLN A 108 -12.50 -4.86 9.39
C GLN A 108 -11.50 -5.95 9.02
N LEU A 109 -11.63 -7.18 9.56
CA LEU A 109 -10.65 -8.26 9.37
C LEU A 109 -10.38 -8.54 7.89
N GLY A 110 -11.41 -8.63 7.05
CA GLY A 110 -11.23 -8.85 5.61
C GLY A 110 -10.40 -7.76 4.91
N TYR A 111 -10.59 -6.49 5.30
CA TYR A 111 -9.80 -5.37 4.78
C TYR A 111 -8.34 -5.44 5.27
N ASN A 112 -8.13 -5.75 6.55
CA ASN A 112 -6.80 -5.84 7.13
C ASN A 112 -5.99 -7.03 6.60
N VAL A 113 -6.64 -8.15 6.29
CA VAL A 113 -6.01 -9.28 5.59
C VAL A 113 -5.56 -8.87 4.18
N ASP A 114 -6.42 -8.20 3.42
CA ASP A 114 -6.04 -7.67 2.10
C ASP A 114 -4.89 -6.65 2.19
N ALA A 115 -4.90 -5.82 3.23
CA ALA A 115 -3.83 -4.85 3.50
C ALA A 115 -2.51 -5.54 3.85
N ALA A 116 -2.53 -6.56 4.72
CA ALA A 116 -1.36 -7.36 5.10
C ALA A 116 -0.76 -8.06 3.88
N ILE A 117 -1.59 -8.68 3.04
CA ILE A 117 -1.14 -9.31 1.78
C ILE A 117 -0.51 -8.26 0.85
N SER A 118 -1.16 -7.10 0.68
CA SER A 118 -0.65 -6.04 -0.20
C SER A 118 0.66 -5.42 0.32
N ARG A 119 0.83 -5.29 1.64
CA ARG A 119 2.08 -4.85 2.28
C ARG A 119 3.20 -5.87 2.04
N PHE A 120 2.94 -7.14 2.33
CA PHE A 120 3.88 -8.23 2.11
C PHE A 120 4.35 -8.33 0.65
N LEU A 121 3.44 -8.21 -0.33
CA LEU A 121 3.78 -8.23 -1.75
C LEU A 121 4.63 -7.03 -2.18
N ARG A 122 4.38 -5.83 -1.64
CA ARG A 122 5.19 -4.64 -1.93
C ARG A 122 6.62 -4.78 -1.41
N HIS A 123 6.79 -5.37 -0.23
CA HIS A 123 8.12 -5.62 0.33
C HIS A 123 8.88 -6.66 -0.47
N GLY A 124 8.25 -7.79 -0.77
CA GLY A 124 8.83 -8.83 -1.61
C GLY A 124 9.23 -8.35 -3.00
N GLN A 125 8.67 -7.23 -3.50
CA GLN A 125 9.07 -6.56 -4.75
C GLN A 125 10.27 -5.61 -4.61
N LYS A 126 10.48 -5.01 -3.43
CA LYS A 126 11.62 -4.12 -3.18
C LYS A 126 12.93 -4.92 -3.17
N ASP A 127 12.92 -6.13 -2.61
CA ASP A 127 14.09 -7.03 -2.60
C ASP A 127 14.50 -7.53 -4.00
N ILE A 128 13.58 -7.48 -4.98
CA ILE A 128 13.81 -7.91 -6.38
C ILE A 128 14.50 -6.83 -7.20
N ARG A 129 14.36 -5.56 -6.80
CA ARG A 129 15.09 -4.47 -7.44
C ARG A 129 16.47 -4.46 -6.82
N PRO A 130 17.52 -4.97 -7.49
CA PRO A 130 18.86 -4.65 -7.04
C PRO A 130 18.95 -3.12 -7.07
N GLU A 131 19.20 -2.51 -5.91
CA GLU A 131 19.71 -1.15 -5.90
C GLU A 131 21.03 -1.19 -6.67
N ASP A 132 21.05 -0.54 -7.84
CA ASP A 132 22.27 -0.24 -8.57
C ASP A 132 23.18 0.60 -7.64
N GLY A 133 24.24 -0.01 -7.12
CA GLY A 133 25.35 0.73 -6.53
C GLY A 133 25.96 0.15 -5.25
N SER A 134 26.75 -0.91 -5.39
CA SER A 134 27.90 -1.27 -4.54
C SER A 134 27.70 -1.48 -3.03
N THR A 135 27.80 -2.72 -2.58
CA THR A 135 29.02 -3.19 -1.87
C THR A 135 29.05 -4.72 -1.80
N GLU A 136 30.07 -5.33 -2.41
CA GLU A 136 30.51 -6.66 -2.06
C GLU A 136 31.02 -6.63 -0.60
N SER A 137 30.37 -7.37 0.30
CA SER A 137 31.09 -8.06 1.38
C SER A 137 30.23 -9.17 1.98
N ASP A 138 30.76 -10.37 1.81
CA ASP A 138 30.68 -11.58 2.63
C ASP A 138 29.33 -12.25 2.97
N GLN A 139 29.25 -13.44 2.38
CA GLN A 139 28.38 -14.56 2.66
C GLN A 139 28.49 -15.04 4.12
N VAL A 140 27.37 -15.04 4.86
CA VAL A 140 27.03 -16.10 5.83
C VAL A 140 25.51 -16.20 5.95
N GLY A 141 24.91 -17.35 5.61
CA GLY A 141 23.67 -17.83 6.27
C GLY A 141 22.33 -17.87 5.48
N GLY A 142 22.17 -18.87 4.62
CA GLY A 142 21.01 -19.78 4.65
C GLY A 142 19.57 -19.30 4.33
N GLN A 143 19.20 -19.32 3.04
CA GLN A 143 17.89 -19.77 2.51
C GLN A 143 16.52 -19.29 3.11
N PRO A 144 16.25 -17.99 3.38
CA PRO A 144 14.86 -17.53 3.60
C PRO A 144 14.23 -16.93 2.32
N GLU A 145 15.05 -16.33 1.46
CA GLU A 145 14.63 -15.43 0.37
C GLU A 145 13.88 -16.15 -0.76
N GLY A 146 14.34 -17.34 -1.15
CA GLY A 146 13.67 -18.13 -2.20
C GLY A 146 12.29 -18.68 -1.80
N ARG A 147 11.92 -18.60 -0.51
CA ARG A 147 10.67 -19.15 0.03
C ARG A 147 9.57 -18.09 0.11
N ALA A 148 9.90 -16.90 0.62
CA ALA A 148 9.02 -15.73 0.56
C ALA A 148 8.66 -15.37 -0.89
N TRP A 149 9.61 -15.54 -1.82
CA TRP A 149 9.40 -15.38 -3.26
C TRP A 149 8.32 -16.28 -3.85
N LYS A 150 8.28 -17.57 -3.47
CA LYS A 150 7.27 -18.52 -3.98
C LYS A 150 5.87 -18.18 -3.47
N LEU A 151 5.77 -17.68 -2.23
CA LEU A 151 4.51 -17.23 -1.66
C LEU A 151 4.02 -15.96 -2.38
N SER A 152 4.89 -14.98 -2.59
CA SER A 152 4.53 -13.73 -3.27
C SER A 152 4.12 -13.98 -4.73
N SER A 153 4.80 -14.85 -5.47
CA SER A 153 4.43 -15.19 -6.83
C SER A 153 3.06 -15.89 -6.91
N ARG A 154 2.77 -16.82 -5.99
CA ARG A 154 1.49 -17.54 -5.91
C ARG A 154 0.33 -16.60 -5.55
N LEU A 155 0.56 -15.71 -4.58
CA LEU A 155 -0.41 -14.68 -4.21
C LEU A 155 -0.66 -13.73 -5.37
N GLN A 156 0.38 -13.32 -6.10
CA GLN A 156 0.26 -12.42 -7.25
C GLN A 156 -0.50 -13.04 -8.43
N GLU A 157 -0.26 -14.33 -8.72
CA GLU A 157 -1.00 -15.08 -9.76
C GLU A 157 -2.48 -15.18 -9.42
N ARG A 158 -2.81 -15.48 -8.15
CA ARG A 158 -4.20 -15.58 -7.70
C ARG A 158 -4.89 -14.23 -7.67
N LEU A 159 -4.21 -13.21 -7.16
CA LEU A 159 -4.79 -11.86 -7.05
C LEU A 159 -4.84 -11.12 -8.38
N GLY A 160 -4.16 -11.62 -9.42
CA GLY A 160 -4.32 -11.14 -10.79
C GLY A 160 -3.89 -9.69 -11.00
N TYR A 161 -2.83 -9.22 -10.33
CA TYR A 161 -2.36 -7.82 -10.33
C TYR A 161 -1.86 -7.27 -11.69
N LEU A 162 -2.26 -7.84 -12.83
CA LEU A 162 -1.97 -7.30 -14.16
C LEU A 162 -2.98 -6.21 -14.53
N GLY A 163 -2.76 -5.00 -14.02
CA GLY A 163 -3.46 -3.79 -14.42
C GLY A 163 -2.71 -3.01 -15.52
N VAL A 164 -3.46 -2.36 -16.43
CA VAL A 164 -2.90 -1.37 -17.35
C VAL A 164 -2.85 -0.01 -16.66
N PHE A 165 -1.72 0.30 -16.02
CA PHE A 165 -1.55 1.59 -15.32
C PHE A 165 -1.35 2.74 -16.30
N TYR A 166 -1.65 3.97 -15.84
CA TYR A 166 -1.15 5.18 -16.51
C TYR A 166 0.38 5.08 -16.63
N LYS A 167 0.89 5.14 -17.86
CA LYS A 167 2.33 5.20 -18.12
C LYS A 167 2.85 6.56 -17.67
N ARG A 168 3.22 6.65 -16.39
CA ARG A 168 4.03 7.75 -15.87
C ARG A 168 5.48 7.47 -16.24
N ASP A 169 6.21 8.52 -16.61
CA ASP A 169 7.61 8.42 -16.98
C ASP A 169 8.49 8.55 -15.71
N PRO A 170 9.14 7.46 -15.24
CA PRO A 170 9.92 7.51 -14.01
C PRO A 170 11.09 8.49 -14.08
N SER A 171 11.60 8.80 -15.28
CA SER A 171 12.68 9.77 -15.45
C SER A 171 12.28 11.19 -15.04
N ARG A 172 10.97 11.48 -15.02
CA ARG A 172 10.41 12.79 -14.67
C ARG A 172 9.96 12.89 -13.21
N PHE A 173 10.16 11.85 -12.41
CA PHE A 173 9.85 11.90 -10.99
C PHE A 173 10.81 12.82 -10.26
N LEU A 174 10.30 13.56 -9.27
CA LEU A 174 11.09 14.52 -8.51
C LEU A 174 12.41 13.90 -7.98
N ALA A 175 12.36 12.66 -7.51
CA ALA A 175 13.53 11.95 -6.99
C ALA A 175 14.61 11.63 -8.06
N ASN A 176 14.22 11.51 -9.33
CA ASN A 176 15.10 11.10 -10.43
C ASN A 176 15.59 12.28 -11.28
N LEU A 177 15.01 13.47 -11.09
CA LEU A 177 15.39 14.67 -11.83
C LEU A 177 16.75 15.21 -11.37
N PRO A 178 17.54 15.86 -12.24
CA PRO A 178 18.72 16.61 -11.84
C PRO A 178 18.39 17.74 -10.85
N PRO A 179 19.33 18.16 -9.98
CA PRO A 179 19.07 19.18 -8.94
C PRO A 179 18.61 20.56 -9.46
N HIS A 180 18.90 20.87 -10.73
CA HIS A 180 18.40 22.08 -11.36
C HIS A 180 16.90 21.95 -11.70
N GLU A 181 16.53 20.88 -12.41
CA GLU A 181 15.16 20.61 -12.82
C GLU A 181 14.24 20.35 -11.62
N GLN A 182 14.74 19.71 -10.55
CA GLN A 182 14.01 19.59 -9.28
C GLN A 182 13.62 20.96 -8.73
N ARG A 183 14.56 21.91 -8.70
CA ARG A 183 14.29 23.28 -8.21
C ARG A 183 13.29 24.00 -9.11
N GLU A 184 13.40 23.86 -10.42
CA GLU A 184 12.44 24.46 -11.36
C GLU A 184 11.03 23.89 -11.18
N LEU A 185 10.92 22.57 -11.02
CA LEU A 185 9.65 21.90 -10.76
C LEU A 185 9.02 22.38 -9.45
N LEU A 186 9.80 22.41 -8.37
CA LEU A 186 9.33 22.88 -7.06
C LEU A 186 8.92 24.36 -7.09
N GLN A 187 9.67 25.21 -7.78
CA GLN A 187 9.30 26.62 -7.96
C GLN A 187 8.01 26.76 -8.78
N SER A 188 7.83 25.96 -9.82
CA SER A 188 6.59 25.93 -10.62
C SER A 188 5.38 25.51 -9.78
N LEU A 189 5.55 24.47 -8.96
CA LEU A 189 4.54 24.00 -8.01
C LEU A 189 4.20 25.09 -6.98
N GLN A 190 5.20 25.75 -6.40
CA GLN A 190 5.01 26.86 -5.45
C GLN A 190 4.25 28.03 -6.09
N ARG A 191 4.58 28.43 -7.32
CA ARG A 191 3.86 29.51 -8.04
C ARG A 191 2.41 29.13 -8.27
N THR A 192 2.15 27.94 -8.80
CA THR A 192 0.79 27.45 -9.05
C THR A 192 -0.02 27.35 -7.74
N TYR A 193 0.60 26.87 -6.67
CA TYR A 193 -0.05 26.80 -5.36
C TYR A 193 -0.33 28.19 -4.77
N ARG A 194 0.58 29.15 -4.96
CA ARG A 194 0.36 30.54 -4.56
C ARG A 194 -0.85 31.14 -5.30
N ASP A 195 -0.93 30.92 -6.61
CA ASP A 195 -2.06 31.39 -7.43
C ASP A 195 -3.38 30.75 -6.97
N LEU A 196 -3.36 29.46 -6.63
CA LEU A 196 -4.48 28.77 -6.00
C LEU A 196 -4.91 29.47 -4.71
N LEU A 197 -4.00 29.73 -3.76
CA LEU A 197 -4.34 30.38 -2.48
C LEU A 197 -4.91 31.79 -2.69
N ILE A 198 -4.31 32.58 -3.58
CA ILE A 198 -4.79 33.94 -3.88
C ILE A 198 -6.20 33.90 -4.51
N GLY A 199 -6.46 32.93 -5.38
CA GLY A 199 -7.74 32.73 -6.04
C GLY A 199 -8.81 32.08 -5.16
N TYR A 200 -8.42 31.28 -4.15
CA TYR A 200 -9.29 30.29 -3.51
C TYR A 200 -10.63 30.83 -3.02
N PHE A 201 -10.62 31.95 -2.29
CA PHE A 201 -11.84 32.57 -1.76
C PHE A 201 -12.44 33.67 -2.66
N ARG A 202 -11.71 34.10 -3.70
CA ARG A 202 -12.07 35.28 -4.50
C ARG A 202 -12.61 34.91 -5.88
N ASP A 203 -12.01 33.91 -6.53
CA ASP A 203 -12.31 33.47 -7.87
C ASP A 203 -12.26 31.93 -7.94
N PRO A 204 -13.41 31.26 -7.74
CA PRO A 204 -13.48 29.80 -7.75
C PRO A 204 -13.05 29.18 -9.08
N ALA A 205 -13.25 29.87 -10.21
CA ALA A 205 -12.89 29.34 -11.52
C ALA A 205 -11.37 29.33 -11.70
N ALA A 206 -10.70 30.45 -11.39
CA ALA A 206 -9.25 30.53 -11.42
C ALA A 206 -8.59 29.59 -10.40
N ALA A 207 -9.19 29.48 -9.20
CA ALA A 207 -8.73 28.55 -8.17
C ALA A 207 -8.80 27.10 -8.64
N ASN A 208 -9.92 26.67 -9.23
CA ASN A 208 -10.06 25.31 -9.76
C ASN A 208 -9.05 25.01 -10.87
N GLN A 209 -8.75 25.97 -11.74
CA GLN A 209 -7.73 25.79 -12.77
C GLN A 209 -6.32 25.65 -12.17
N ALA A 210 -5.97 26.48 -11.19
CA ALA A 210 -4.70 26.38 -10.48
C ALA A 210 -4.60 25.06 -9.70
N LEU A 211 -5.69 24.61 -9.07
CA LEU A 211 -5.82 23.33 -8.39
C LEU A 211 -5.54 22.16 -9.33
N GLU A 212 -6.24 22.09 -10.47
CA GLU A 212 -6.02 21.04 -11.47
C GLU A 212 -4.59 21.05 -12.00
N SER A 213 -4.05 22.23 -12.30
CA SER A 213 -2.67 22.39 -12.78
C SER A 213 -1.64 21.88 -11.76
N PHE A 214 -1.80 22.27 -10.50
CA PHE A 214 -0.95 21.81 -9.39
C PHE A 214 -1.03 20.29 -9.24
N VAL A 215 -2.24 19.74 -9.17
CA VAL A 215 -2.48 18.31 -8.97
C VAL A 215 -1.92 17.48 -10.13
N ASN A 216 -2.06 17.95 -11.37
CA ASN A 216 -1.48 17.28 -12.54
C ASN A 216 0.04 17.20 -12.43
N THR A 217 0.67 18.34 -12.11
CA THR A 217 2.12 18.44 -12.00
C THR A 217 2.64 17.57 -10.85
N ALA A 218 1.97 17.60 -9.70
CA ALA A 218 2.29 16.79 -8.53
C ALA A 218 2.16 15.28 -8.81
N PHE A 219 1.08 14.87 -9.47
CA PHE A 219 0.82 13.45 -9.79
C PHE A 219 1.85 12.87 -10.79
N PHE A 220 2.19 13.62 -11.84
CA PHE A 220 3.18 13.17 -12.83
C PHE A 220 4.62 13.25 -12.33
N GLY A 221 4.93 14.21 -11.45
CA GLY A 221 6.21 14.31 -10.78
C GLY A 221 6.39 13.35 -9.60
N ASP A 222 5.38 12.52 -9.30
CA ASP A 222 5.33 11.62 -8.13
C ASP A 222 5.70 12.34 -6.82
N LEU A 223 5.10 13.52 -6.63
CA LEU A 223 5.37 14.39 -5.49
C LEU A 223 4.87 13.74 -4.18
N PRO A 224 5.73 13.57 -3.16
CA PRO A 224 5.29 13.11 -1.85
C PRO A 224 4.27 14.07 -1.23
N ILE A 225 3.25 13.54 -0.55
CA ILE A 225 2.23 14.35 0.14
C ILE A 225 2.88 15.31 1.16
N THR A 226 3.94 14.86 1.83
CA THR A 226 4.73 15.69 2.76
C THR A 226 5.26 16.96 2.10
N GLN A 227 5.70 16.86 0.84
CA GLN A 227 6.19 18.01 0.07
C GLN A 227 5.07 18.99 -0.28
N THR A 228 3.85 18.50 -0.54
CA THR A 228 2.67 19.37 -0.75
C THR A 228 2.34 20.17 0.52
N VAL A 229 2.38 19.51 1.69
CA VAL A 229 2.17 20.18 2.97
C VAL A 229 3.27 21.20 3.24
N GLU A 230 4.53 20.86 2.94
CA GLU A 230 5.66 21.79 3.09
C GLU A 230 5.49 23.05 2.22
N ILE A 231 5.11 22.89 0.95
CA ILE A 231 4.82 24.02 0.05
C ILE A 231 3.72 24.91 0.65
N HIS A 232 2.65 24.31 1.18
CA HIS A 232 1.57 25.05 1.83
C HIS A 232 2.10 25.86 3.03
N MET A 233 2.81 25.22 3.95
CA MET A 233 3.30 25.87 5.17
C MET A 233 4.26 27.03 4.86
N ASN A 234 5.20 26.83 3.93
CA ASN A 234 6.13 27.88 3.50
C ASN A 234 5.40 29.10 2.93
N LEU A 235 4.33 28.89 2.14
CA LEU A 235 3.54 29.98 1.56
C LEU A 235 2.69 30.70 2.62
N ILE A 236 2.12 29.97 3.58
CA ILE A 236 1.39 30.59 4.71
C ILE A 236 2.33 31.43 5.56
N ASP A 237 3.53 30.93 5.85
CA ASP A 237 4.56 31.67 6.59
C ASP A 237 4.99 32.95 5.85
N ASP A 238 5.10 32.90 4.52
CA ASP A 238 5.46 34.08 3.72
C ASP A 238 4.31 35.10 3.67
N PHE A 239 3.05 34.67 3.56
CA PHE A 239 1.90 35.56 3.68
C PHE A 239 1.81 36.18 5.07
N TRP A 240 2.07 35.41 6.12
CA TRP A 240 2.09 35.88 7.49
C TRP A 240 3.14 36.99 7.68
N LYS A 241 4.38 36.76 7.23
CA LYS A 241 5.45 37.77 7.28
C LYS A 241 5.04 39.04 6.54
N GLN A 242 4.46 38.90 5.35
CA GLN A 242 4.04 40.04 4.53
C GLN A 242 2.92 40.85 5.20
N LEU A 243 1.85 40.20 5.68
CA LEU A 243 0.73 40.84 6.35
C LEU A 243 1.16 41.57 7.63
N ARG A 244 2.10 40.98 8.38
CA ARG A 244 2.65 41.60 9.59
C ARG A 244 3.44 42.88 9.28
N LEU A 245 4.14 42.93 8.14
CA LEU A 245 4.81 44.15 7.67
C LEU A 245 3.82 45.21 7.22
N GLU A 246 2.69 44.80 6.65
CA GLU A 246 1.61 45.69 6.20
C GLU A 246 0.66 46.12 7.34
N GLY A 247 0.78 45.50 8.53
CA GLY A 247 -0.05 45.80 9.70
C GLY A 247 -1.46 45.19 9.65
N HIS A 248 -1.67 44.19 8.81
CA HIS A 248 -2.94 43.48 8.67
C HIS A 248 -3.07 42.32 9.68
N LYS A 249 -4.32 41.93 9.98
CA LYS A 249 -4.61 40.72 10.76
C LYS A 249 -4.33 39.48 9.92
N ASP A 250 -3.90 38.42 10.58
CA ASP A 250 -3.44 37.15 10.02
C ASP A 250 -4.34 35.95 10.38
N ASP A 251 -5.36 36.14 11.22
CA ASP A 251 -6.26 35.08 11.68
C ASP A 251 -6.90 34.26 10.54
N PHE A 252 -7.19 34.91 9.40
CA PHE A 252 -7.81 34.27 8.24
C PHE A 252 -6.90 33.27 7.51
N LEU A 253 -5.58 33.29 7.77
CA LEU A 253 -4.65 32.34 7.14
C LEU A 253 -4.97 30.90 7.52
N GLN A 254 -5.65 30.67 8.65
CA GLN A 254 -6.14 29.36 9.06
C GLN A 254 -7.19 28.79 8.10
N ASP A 255 -7.95 29.65 7.41
CA ASP A 255 -8.99 29.24 6.47
C ASP A 255 -8.38 28.54 5.23
N TYR A 256 -7.11 28.83 4.91
CA TYR A 256 -6.39 28.15 3.84
C TYR A 256 -6.12 26.66 4.12
N ARG A 257 -6.36 26.17 5.34
CA ARG A 257 -6.41 24.72 5.61
C ARG A 257 -7.45 24.02 4.73
N LEU A 258 -8.55 24.70 4.36
CA LEU A 258 -9.53 24.18 3.41
C LEU A 258 -8.92 23.97 2.02
N ALA A 259 -8.09 24.91 1.55
CA ALA A 259 -7.38 24.77 0.27
C ALA A 259 -6.39 23.58 0.29
N LEU A 260 -5.71 23.35 1.41
CA LEU A 260 -4.84 22.18 1.56
C LEU A 260 -5.64 20.87 1.49
N LEU A 261 -6.76 20.79 2.21
CA LEU A 261 -7.64 19.61 2.19
C LEU A 261 -8.16 19.33 0.77
N ASP A 262 -8.52 20.38 0.03
CA ASP A 262 -9.03 20.27 -1.34
C ASP A 262 -7.96 19.73 -2.30
N VAL A 263 -6.73 20.25 -2.20
CA VAL A 263 -5.57 19.73 -2.96
C VAL A 263 -5.31 18.26 -2.64
N MET A 264 -5.31 17.89 -1.36
CA MET A 264 -5.09 16.50 -0.94
C MET A 264 -6.19 15.58 -1.46
N ALA A 265 -7.46 16.00 -1.38
CA ALA A 265 -8.59 15.23 -1.89
C ALA A 265 -8.48 14.99 -3.40
N HIS A 266 -8.13 16.02 -4.18
CA HIS A 266 -7.94 15.90 -5.62
C HIS A 266 -6.75 14.99 -5.97
N LEU A 267 -5.64 15.10 -5.25
CA LEU A 267 -4.48 14.23 -5.47
C LEU A 267 -4.82 12.77 -5.14
N CYS A 268 -5.47 12.51 -4.00
CA CYS A 268 -5.94 11.19 -3.62
C CYS A 268 -6.89 10.59 -4.66
N GLU A 269 -7.83 11.37 -5.18
CA GLU A 269 -8.77 10.93 -6.21
C GLU A 269 -8.05 10.62 -7.54
N ARG A 270 -7.02 11.40 -7.91
CA ARG A 270 -6.19 11.10 -9.09
C ARG A 270 -5.43 9.79 -8.94
N TYR A 271 -4.81 9.55 -7.79
CA TYR A 271 -4.17 8.27 -7.50
C TYR A 271 -5.18 7.12 -7.50
N ARG A 272 -6.35 7.29 -6.88
CA ARG A 272 -7.42 6.28 -6.86
C ARG A 272 -7.90 5.90 -8.26
N ARG A 273 -8.14 6.88 -9.13
CA ARG A 273 -8.56 6.65 -10.53
C ARG A 273 -7.45 6.07 -11.41
N SER A 274 -6.19 6.23 -11.02
CA SER A 274 -5.05 5.69 -11.76
C SER A 274 -4.84 4.20 -11.55
N VAL A 275 -5.43 3.63 -10.48
CA VAL A 275 -5.47 2.20 -10.25
C VAL A 275 -6.52 1.61 -11.20
N PRO A 276 -6.13 0.70 -12.10
CA PRO A 276 -7.09 0.01 -12.97
C PRO A 276 -8.13 -0.68 -12.11
N GLY A 277 -9.40 -0.54 -12.44
CA GLY A 277 -10.44 -1.40 -11.86
C GLY A 277 -10.15 -2.87 -12.17
N ASP A 278 -10.78 -3.79 -11.44
CA ASP A 278 -10.70 -5.24 -11.68
C ASP A 278 -11.19 -5.55 -13.13
N ILE A 279 -10.30 -5.42 -14.13
CA ILE A 279 -10.59 -5.79 -15.51
C ILE A 279 -10.50 -7.32 -15.56
N PRO A 280 -11.56 -8.03 -15.94
CA PRO A 280 -11.48 -9.47 -16.15
C PRO A 280 -10.40 -9.74 -17.18
N LEU A 281 -9.32 -10.42 -16.76
CA LEU A 281 -8.42 -11.07 -17.68
C LEU A 281 -9.25 -12.12 -18.41
N ALA A 282 -9.71 -11.79 -19.62
CA ALA A 282 -10.20 -12.80 -20.55
C ALA A 282 -9.10 -13.86 -20.65
N PRO A 283 -9.40 -15.16 -20.50
CA PRO A 283 -8.39 -16.19 -20.54
C PRO A 283 -7.61 -16.04 -21.84
N ALA A 284 -6.30 -15.85 -21.71
CA ALA A 284 -5.36 -15.79 -22.81
C ALA A 284 -5.33 -17.17 -23.49
N GLY A 285 -6.32 -17.43 -24.35
CA GLY A 285 -6.53 -18.75 -24.92
C GLY A 285 -7.74 -18.84 -25.83
N SER A 286 -8.04 -17.82 -26.65
CA SER A 286 -9.02 -17.95 -27.76
C SER A 286 -8.94 -16.85 -28.84
N LYS A 287 -7.77 -16.24 -29.07
CA LYS A 287 -7.54 -15.41 -30.27
C LYS A 287 -6.17 -15.69 -30.88
N ARG A 288 -5.93 -16.95 -31.23
CA ARG A 288 -4.87 -17.35 -32.18
C ARG A 288 -5.39 -18.42 -33.12
N ARG A 289 -6.46 -18.09 -33.86
CA ARG A 289 -6.93 -18.80 -35.06
C ARG A 289 -8.01 -17.95 -35.72
N GLN A 290 -7.60 -17.12 -36.67
CA GLN A 290 -8.36 -16.63 -37.83
C GLN A 290 -7.67 -15.37 -38.40
N LEU A 291 -6.41 -15.52 -38.80
CA LEU A 291 -5.76 -14.68 -39.81
C LEU A 291 -4.76 -15.58 -40.56
N GLN A 292 -5.25 -16.70 -41.08
CA GLN A 292 -4.60 -17.56 -42.07
C GLN A 292 -5.75 -18.27 -42.80
N ASP A 293 -6.37 -17.54 -43.71
CA ASP A 293 -7.02 -18.04 -44.92
C ASP A 293 -7.72 -16.86 -45.60
N SER A 294 -6.94 -16.08 -46.32
CA SER A 294 -7.40 -15.25 -47.44
C SER A 294 -6.15 -14.78 -48.18
N GLU A 295 -5.44 -15.72 -48.78
CA GLU A 295 -4.62 -15.42 -49.94
C GLU A 295 -5.13 -16.30 -51.09
N VAL A 296 -5.39 -15.62 -52.22
CA VAL A 296 -5.59 -16.16 -53.57
C VAL A 296 -6.96 -16.79 -53.86
N ILE A 297 -7.73 -16.13 -54.74
CA ILE A 297 -8.10 -16.60 -56.08
C ILE A 297 -8.64 -15.41 -56.90
N LEU A 298 -7.89 -15.09 -57.96
CA LEU A 298 -8.21 -14.45 -59.25
C LEU A 298 -9.19 -13.26 -59.30
#